data_AF-U2PS69-F1
#
_entry.id   AF-U2PS69-F1
#
_cell.length_a   1.000
_cell.length_b   1.000
_cell.length_c   1.000
_cell.angle_alpha   90.00
_cell.angle_beta   90.00
_cell.angle_gamma   90.00
#
_symmetry.space_group_name_H-M   'P 1'
#
loop_
_entity.id
_entity.type
_entity.pdbx_description
1 polymer ?
#
loop_
_entity_poly.entity_id
_entity_poly.type
_entity_poly.pdbx_seq_one_letter_code
_entity_poly.pdbx_strand_id
1 'polypeptide(L)'
;MTIELKQEILDLIESPELYAYLMKYTERLKLRDYVEIIAGAPVSLKRKLGLLHKLRATTDLKQRDMEYMKLCCECMNQAVRYLTMESRTIFLIQLMGYDDDNKSDIMDGPYIMTSLEDMKKAVQEYYWNDFDSTWETLYWRVELYLDGKNEIKKNEFLSPMYTYIMDKAGEIQYFIHEKLSLNYLKGPLGSMVERQFYSVCPDLNLPVPYQPGDVLFIDCRPYAPGAFYCLLKEVGDDCCGIQCEYVNPKGEVETGALKHGDYFFNHREVYQYLSPLYKARIVSKDELDWNDYIKGKRKC
;
A
#
# COMPACT_ATOMS: atom_id res chain seq x y z
N MET A 1 -14.77 -13.69 -16.14
CA MET A 1 -13.75 -13.90 -15.09
C MET A 1 -14.15 -15.13 -14.30
N THR A 2 -13.26 -16.09 -14.07
CA THR A 2 -13.61 -17.33 -13.35
C THR A 2 -13.76 -17.07 -11.85
N ILE A 3 -14.45 -17.96 -11.15
CA ILE A 3 -14.66 -17.85 -9.69
C ILE A 3 -13.32 -17.98 -8.96
N GLU A 4 -12.45 -18.86 -9.43
CA GLU A 4 -11.14 -19.13 -8.84
C GLU A 4 -10.23 -17.88 -8.89
N LEU A 5 -10.25 -17.13 -9.99
CA LEU A 5 -9.46 -15.90 -10.09
C LEU A 5 -10.01 -14.80 -9.17
N LYS A 6 -11.33 -14.69 -9.05
CA LYS A 6 -11.95 -13.73 -8.11
C LYS A 6 -11.53 -14.04 -6.68
N GLN A 7 -11.61 -15.31 -6.28
CA GLN A 7 -11.19 -15.76 -4.97
C GLN A 7 -9.69 -15.52 -4.74
N GLU A 8 -8.84 -15.89 -5.70
CA GLU A 8 -7.39 -15.68 -5.61
C GLU A 8 -7.00 -14.20 -5.40
N ILE A 9 -7.77 -13.26 -5.95
CA ILE A 9 -7.56 -11.83 -5.74
C ILE A 9 -8.12 -11.38 -4.39
N LEU A 10 -9.31 -11.85 -4.01
CA LEU A 10 -9.92 -11.51 -2.72
C LEU A 10 -9.14 -12.08 -1.54
N ASP A 11 -8.44 -13.21 -1.70
CA ASP A 11 -7.54 -13.80 -0.70
C ASP A 11 -6.35 -12.87 -0.35
N LEU A 12 -6.12 -11.79 -1.10
CA LEU A 12 -5.16 -10.74 -0.73
C LEU A 12 -5.66 -9.85 0.42
N ILE A 13 -6.96 -9.90 0.75
CA ILE A 13 -7.59 -9.16 1.84
C ILE A 13 -7.58 -10.04 3.09
N GLU A 14 -6.85 -9.61 4.11
CA GLU A 14 -6.75 -10.34 5.38
C GLU A 14 -7.87 -9.96 6.37
N SER A 15 -8.61 -8.88 6.10
CA SER A 15 -9.80 -8.48 6.84
C SER A 15 -10.89 -9.56 6.70
N PRO A 16 -11.24 -10.29 7.77
CA PRO A 16 -12.11 -11.45 7.67
C PRO A 16 -13.55 -11.07 7.31
N GLU A 17 -14.09 -10.00 7.90
CA GLU A 17 -15.44 -9.53 7.60
C GLU A 17 -15.54 -8.99 6.17
N LEU A 18 -14.57 -8.19 5.75
CA LEU A 18 -14.55 -7.64 4.39
C LEU A 18 -14.38 -8.75 3.36
N TYR A 19 -13.47 -9.70 3.58
CA TYR A 19 -13.29 -10.87 2.72
C TYR A 19 -14.61 -11.64 2.56
N ALA A 20 -15.25 -12.01 3.67
CA ALA A 20 -16.50 -12.76 3.64
C ALA A 20 -17.62 -12.01 2.90
N TYR A 21 -17.70 -10.69 3.09
CA TYR A 21 -18.66 -9.83 2.41
C TYR A 21 -18.41 -9.76 0.91
N LEU A 22 -17.18 -9.48 0.48
CA LEU A 22 -16.84 -9.37 -0.94
C LEU A 22 -16.98 -10.71 -1.67
N MET A 23 -16.63 -11.82 -1.01
CA MET A 23 -16.86 -13.18 -1.53
C MET A 23 -18.34 -13.51 -1.70
N LYS A 24 -19.20 -13.03 -0.80
CA LYS A 24 -20.65 -13.21 -0.90
C LYS A 24 -21.27 -12.38 -2.03
N TYR A 25 -20.70 -11.22 -2.34
CA TYR A 25 -21.25 -10.25 -3.29
C TYR A 25 -20.32 -10.00 -4.50
N THR A 26 -19.60 -11.01 -4.96
CA THR A 26 -18.62 -10.90 -6.06
C THR A 26 -19.22 -10.45 -7.40
N GLU A 27 -20.54 -10.56 -7.57
CA GLU A 27 -21.29 -10.08 -8.72
C GLU A 27 -21.42 -8.55 -8.76
N ARG A 28 -21.27 -7.88 -7.62
CA ARG A 28 -21.32 -6.41 -7.51
C ARG A 28 -19.98 -5.76 -7.86
N LEU A 29 -18.89 -6.53 -7.78
CA LEU A 29 -17.54 -6.05 -8.05
C LEU A 29 -17.27 -5.91 -9.55
N LYS A 30 -16.76 -4.74 -9.92
CA LYS A 30 -16.33 -4.41 -11.27
C LYS A 30 -14.87 -4.80 -11.45
N LEU A 31 -14.42 -4.90 -12.70
CA LEU A 31 -13.02 -5.18 -13.04
C LEU A 31 -12.04 -4.25 -12.31
N ARG A 32 -12.40 -2.97 -12.20
CA ARG A 32 -11.56 -1.97 -11.53
C ARG A 32 -11.34 -2.32 -10.07
N ASP A 33 -12.39 -2.70 -9.34
CA ASP A 33 -12.31 -3.09 -7.93
C ASP A 33 -11.26 -4.19 -7.71
N TYR A 34 -11.21 -5.20 -8.59
CA TYR A 34 -10.16 -6.23 -8.56
C TYR A 34 -8.76 -5.68 -8.84
N VAL A 35 -8.63 -4.70 -9.75
CA VAL A 35 -7.34 -4.03 -10.00
C VAL A 35 -6.92 -3.16 -8.81
N GLU A 36 -7.85 -2.49 -8.12
CA GLU A 36 -7.55 -1.72 -6.91
C GLU A 36 -7.05 -2.65 -5.79
N ILE A 37 -7.68 -3.82 -5.63
CA ILE A 37 -7.24 -4.85 -4.69
C ILE A 37 -5.83 -5.36 -5.03
N ILE A 38 -5.54 -5.60 -6.31
CA ILE A 38 -4.20 -6.03 -6.71
C ILE A 38 -3.17 -4.92 -6.46
N ALA A 39 -3.50 -3.67 -6.81
CA ALA A 39 -2.59 -2.55 -6.69
C ALA A 39 -2.22 -2.24 -5.23
N GLY A 40 -3.21 -2.26 -4.34
CA GLY A 40 -3.04 -1.93 -2.92
C GLY A 40 -2.48 -3.06 -2.03
N ALA A 41 -2.52 -4.31 -2.48
CA ALA A 41 -2.12 -5.44 -1.65
C ALA A 41 -0.62 -5.41 -1.28
N PRO A 42 -0.22 -5.82 -0.06
CA PRO A 42 1.17 -5.88 0.38
C PRO A 42 1.86 -7.16 -0.12
N VAL A 43 1.88 -7.36 -1.44
CA VAL A 43 2.49 -8.52 -2.10
C VAL A 43 3.46 -8.07 -3.18
N SER A 44 4.39 -8.94 -3.56
CA SER A 44 5.44 -8.60 -4.52
C SER A 44 4.90 -8.10 -5.86
N LEU A 45 5.62 -7.18 -6.51
CA LEU A 45 5.25 -6.69 -7.84
C LEU A 45 5.09 -7.83 -8.85
N LYS A 46 5.87 -8.90 -8.71
CA LYS A 46 5.75 -10.12 -9.53
C LYS A 46 4.39 -10.80 -9.32
N ARG A 47 3.93 -10.93 -8.08
CA ARG A 47 2.60 -11.51 -7.76
C ARG A 47 1.49 -10.64 -8.34
N LYS A 48 1.55 -9.32 -8.13
CA LYS A 48 0.59 -8.37 -8.70
C LYS A 48 0.52 -8.48 -10.23
N LEU A 49 1.67 -8.55 -10.91
CA LEU A 49 1.75 -8.65 -12.36
C LEU A 49 1.13 -9.96 -12.88
N GLY A 50 1.38 -11.07 -12.19
CA GLY A 50 0.76 -12.36 -12.51
C GLY A 50 -0.76 -12.31 -12.46
N LEU A 51 -1.34 -11.66 -11.45
CA LEU A 51 -2.79 -11.49 -11.31
C LEU A 51 -3.37 -10.58 -12.39
N LEU A 52 -2.70 -9.47 -12.73
CA LEU A 52 -3.11 -8.59 -13.83
C LEU A 52 -3.12 -9.31 -15.19
N HIS A 53 -2.13 -10.16 -15.45
CA HIS A 53 -2.10 -10.97 -16.65
C HIS A 53 -3.24 -11.99 -16.71
N LYS A 54 -3.56 -12.65 -15.59
CA LYS A 54 -4.72 -13.55 -15.48
C LYS A 54 -6.04 -12.78 -15.72
N LEU A 55 -6.20 -11.59 -15.16
CA LEU A 55 -7.36 -10.74 -15.40
C LEU A 55 -7.48 -10.36 -16.88
N ARG A 56 -6.38 -9.93 -17.51
CA ARG A 56 -6.34 -9.56 -18.93
C ARG A 56 -6.67 -10.75 -19.86
N ALA A 57 -6.33 -11.97 -19.46
CA ALA A 57 -6.63 -13.19 -20.22
C ALA A 57 -8.09 -13.65 -20.12
N THR A 58 -8.92 -12.98 -19.30
CA THR A 58 -10.34 -13.28 -19.21
C THR A 58 -11.04 -13.00 -20.54
N THR A 59 -11.73 -14.00 -21.09
CA THR A 59 -12.63 -13.85 -22.23
C THR A 59 -13.80 -12.97 -21.82
N ASP A 60 -14.28 -12.10 -22.71
CA ASP A 60 -15.45 -11.20 -22.53
C ASP A 60 -15.20 -9.80 -21.95
N LEU A 61 -13.96 -9.31 -21.96
CA LEU A 61 -13.70 -7.89 -21.64
C LEU A 61 -14.23 -6.96 -22.76
N LYS A 62 -14.94 -5.90 -22.36
CA LYS A 62 -15.32 -4.82 -23.27
C LYS A 62 -14.07 -4.08 -23.77
N GLN A 63 -14.13 -3.45 -24.95
CA GLN A 63 -12.99 -2.73 -25.54
C GLN A 63 -12.32 -1.76 -24.56
N ARG A 64 -13.12 -0.96 -23.84
CA ARG A 64 -12.61 -0.01 -22.83
C ARG A 64 -11.87 -0.70 -21.68
N ASP A 65 -12.35 -1.86 -21.26
CA ASP A 65 -11.73 -2.65 -20.20
C ASP A 65 -10.44 -3.33 -20.68
N MET A 66 -10.39 -3.76 -21.95
CA MET A 66 -9.16 -4.27 -22.57
C MET A 66 -8.07 -3.20 -22.64
N GLU A 67 -8.43 -1.98 -23.05
CA GLU A 67 -7.50 -0.84 -23.07
C GLU A 67 -7.00 -0.48 -21.67
N TYR A 68 -7.92 -0.42 -20.69
CA TYR A 68 -7.56 -0.20 -19.29
C TYR A 68 -6.60 -1.27 -18.76
N MET A 69 -6.88 -2.56 -19.00
CA MET A 69 -6.00 -3.66 -18.57
C MET A 69 -4.65 -3.65 -19.27
N LYS A 70 -4.60 -3.26 -20.55
CA LYS A 70 -3.34 -3.08 -21.28
C LYS A 70 -2.48 -2.03 -20.59
N LEU A 71 -3.06 -0.88 -20.23
CA LEU A 71 -2.36 0.19 -19.53
C LEU A 71 -1.92 -0.22 -18.12
N CYS A 72 -2.76 -0.95 -17.37
CA CYS A 72 -2.38 -1.49 -16.06
C CYS A 72 -1.16 -2.41 -16.14
N CYS A 73 -1.16 -3.33 -17.13
CA CYS A 73 -0.02 -4.21 -17.37
C CYS A 73 1.23 -3.41 -17.79
N GLU A 74 1.09 -2.42 -18.68
CA GLU A 74 2.19 -1.57 -19.13
C GLU A 74 2.83 -0.81 -17.95
N CYS A 75 1.99 -0.20 -17.10
CA CYS A 75 2.42 0.53 -15.91
C CYS A 75 3.34 -0.31 -15.02
N MET A 76 2.85 -1.51 -14.68
CA MET A 76 3.57 -2.45 -13.82
C MET A 76 4.79 -3.05 -14.50
N ASN A 77 4.69 -3.44 -15.77
CA ASN A 77 5.83 -3.97 -16.53
C ASN A 77 6.97 -2.97 -16.61
N GLN A 78 6.66 -1.68 -16.77
CA GLN A 78 7.69 -0.64 -16.79
C GLN A 78 8.39 -0.53 -15.45
N ALA A 79 7.65 -0.48 -14.33
CA ALA A 79 8.23 -0.45 -12.98
C ALA A 79 9.12 -1.68 -12.72
N VAL A 80 8.68 -2.88 -13.09
CA VAL A 80 9.48 -4.12 -12.94
C VAL A 80 10.71 -4.11 -13.85
N ARG A 81 10.58 -3.64 -15.10
CA ARG A 81 11.68 -3.61 -16.06
C ARG A 81 12.83 -2.71 -15.59
N TYR A 82 12.54 -1.53 -15.05
CA TYR A 82 13.59 -0.64 -14.53
C TYR A 82 14.30 -1.26 -13.32
N LEU A 83 13.53 -1.91 -12.45
CA LEU A 83 14.05 -2.58 -11.27
C LEU A 83 15.04 -3.72 -11.63
N THR A 84 14.77 -4.47 -12.70
CA THR A 84 15.60 -5.61 -13.13
C THR A 84 16.62 -5.25 -14.22
N MET A 85 16.89 -3.97 -14.46
CA MET A 85 17.83 -3.55 -15.49
C MET A 85 19.28 -3.74 -15.01
N GLU A 86 20.05 -4.58 -15.70
CA GLU A 86 21.39 -5.04 -15.27
C GLU A 86 22.50 -3.98 -15.36
N SER A 87 22.26 -2.84 -16.01
CA SER A 87 23.29 -1.81 -16.16
C SER A 87 22.76 -0.41 -15.92
N ARG A 88 23.61 0.42 -15.31
CA ARG A 88 23.40 1.86 -15.07
C ARG A 88 22.23 2.19 -14.14
N THR A 89 21.85 1.24 -13.29
CA THR A 89 20.94 1.45 -12.18
C THR A 89 21.75 1.72 -10.92
N ILE A 90 21.35 2.75 -10.18
CA ILE A 90 21.89 3.07 -8.86
C ILE A 90 20.71 3.05 -7.90
N PHE A 91 20.81 2.26 -6.84
CA PHE A 91 19.83 2.17 -5.78
C PHE A 91 20.35 2.95 -4.57
N LEU A 92 19.57 3.94 -4.13
CA LEU A 92 19.74 4.61 -2.85
C LEU A 92 18.71 4.03 -1.88
N ILE A 93 19.16 3.41 -0.80
CA ILE A 93 18.33 2.58 0.07
C ILE A 93 18.33 3.19 1.47
N GLN A 94 17.14 3.43 2.01
CA GLN A 94 16.94 4.08 3.31
C GLN A 94 16.02 3.21 4.16
N LEU A 95 16.44 2.96 5.40
CA LEU A 95 15.58 2.31 6.38
C LEU A 95 14.63 3.38 6.90
N MET A 96 13.35 3.16 6.70
CA MET A 96 12.29 4.05 7.15
C MET A 96 11.67 3.47 8.41
N GLY A 97 11.27 4.36 9.31
CA GLY A 97 10.58 4.03 10.53
C GLY A 97 9.79 5.20 11.06
N TYR A 98 9.34 5.06 12.30
CA TYR A 98 8.53 6.06 12.98
C TYR A 98 9.27 6.60 14.20
N ASP A 99 9.28 7.93 14.35
CA ASP A 99 9.80 8.59 15.54
C ASP A 99 8.80 8.52 16.73
N ASP A 100 9.18 9.12 17.87
CA ASP A 100 8.31 9.19 19.05
C ASP A 100 6.99 9.94 18.81
N ASP A 101 6.99 10.87 17.84
CA ASP A 101 5.83 11.63 17.37
C ASP A 101 5.03 10.86 16.29
N ASN A 102 5.39 9.61 15.98
CA ASN A 102 4.81 8.81 14.90
C ASN A 102 4.99 9.41 13.49
N LYS A 103 6.01 10.21 13.23
CA LYS A 103 6.34 10.71 11.88
C LYS A 103 7.23 9.73 11.14
N SER A 104 7.04 9.61 9.83
CA SER A 104 7.93 8.79 8.99
C SER A 104 9.29 9.47 8.84
N ASP A 105 10.35 8.84 9.33
CA ASP A 105 11.72 9.35 9.25
C ASP A 105 12.72 8.27 8.79
N ILE A 106 13.89 8.71 8.35
CA ILE A 106 15.01 7.86 7.98
C ILE A 106 15.71 7.40 9.26
N MET A 107 15.58 6.12 9.58
CA MET A 107 16.20 5.50 10.74
C MET A 107 17.66 5.16 10.49
N ASP A 108 18.00 4.80 9.25
CA ASP A 108 19.36 4.45 8.85
C ASP A 108 19.58 4.60 7.32
N GLY A 109 20.84 4.65 6.92
CA GLY A 109 21.30 4.92 5.57
C GLY A 109 21.47 6.42 5.29
N PRO A 110 21.51 6.85 4.02
CA PRO A 110 21.30 6.03 2.83
C PRO A 110 22.49 5.11 2.51
N TYR A 111 22.18 3.92 2.00
CA TYR A 111 23.13 2.99 1.40
C TYR A 111 23.05 3.04 -0.13
N ILE A 112 24.17 2.80 -0.80
CA ILE A 112 24.23 2.82 -2.27
C ILE A 112 24.55 1.41 -2.77
N MET A 113 23.74 0.92 -3.71
CA MET A 113 23.96 -0.36 -4.37
C MET A 113 23.71 -0.26 -5.88
N THR A 114 24.29 -1.19 -6.63
CA THR A 114 24.15 -1.25 -8.10
C THR A 114 23.56 -2.59 -8.57
N SER A 115 23.15 -3.44 -7.63
CA SER A 115 22.65 -4.79 -7.88
C SER A 115 21.40 -5.02 -7.03
N LEU A 116 20.30 -5.38 -7.68
CA LEU A 116 19.03 -5.72 -7.02
C LEU A 116 19.20 -6.96 -6.13
N GLU A 117 19.98 -7.95 -6.59
CA GLU A 117 20.21 -9.19 -5.85
C GLU A 117 21.00 -8.93 -4.57
N ASP A 118 22.10 -8.17 -4.67
CA ASP A 118 22.91 -7.82 -3.50
C ASP A 118 22.14 -6.93 -2.52
N MET A 119 21.29 -6.03 -3.02
CA MET A 119 20.38 -5.24 -2.19
C MET A 119 19.42 -6.12 -1.39
N LYS A 120 18.75 -7.06 -2.04
CA LYS A 120 17.83 -7.98 -1.35
C LYS A 120 18.55 -8.79 -0.28
N LYS A 121 19.76 -9.28 -0.60
CA LYS A 121 20.59 -10.02 0.34
C LYS A 121 21.01 -9.17 1.54
N ALA A 122 21.51 -7.96 1.31
CA ALA A 122 21.93 -7.04 2.37
C ALA A 122 20.77 -6.68 3.31
N VAL A 123 19.57 -6.45 2.75
CA VAL A 123 18.37 -6.19 3.54
C VAL A 123 18.01 -7.37 4.44
N GLN A 124 18.03 -8.59 3.91
CA GLN A 124 17.75 -9.79 4.71
C GLN A 124 18.79 -9.99 5.84
N GLU A 125 20.08 -9.75 5.55
CA GLU A 125 21.15 -9.83 6.55
C GLU A 125 21.01 -8.75 7.64
N TYR A 126 20.50 -7.56 7.30
CA TYR A 126 20.31 -6.46 8.23
C TYR A 126 19.36 -6.83 9.39
N TYR A 127 18.22 -7.48 9.08
CA TYR A 127 17.25 -7.90 10.11
C TYR A 127 17.70 -9.11 10.94
N TRP A 128 18.54 -10.00 10.39
CA TRP A 128 18.89 -11.25 11.06
C TRP A 128 19.87 -11.06 12.23
N ASN A 129 20.63 -9.97 12.22
CA ASN A 129 21.70 -9.76 13.19
C ASN A 129 21.23 -9.16 14.53
N ASP A 130 19.99 -8.67 14.64
CA ASP A 130 19.52 -7.99 15.87
C ASP A 130 17.98 -7.91 16.00
N PHE A 131 17.24 -9.02 16.15
CA PHE A 131 15.77 -9.01 16.16
C PHE A 131 15.16 -8.41 17.45
N ASP A 132 14.50 -7.25 17.36
CA ASP A 132 13.66 -6.62 18.40
C ASP A 132 12.26 -6.25 17.84
N SER A 133 11.24 -6.03 18.68
CA SER A 133 9.88 -5.70 18.24
C SER A 133 9.78 -4.37 17.47
N THR A 134 10.81 -3.51 17.56
CA THR A 134 10.94 -2.28 16.77
C THR A 134 10.96 -2.53 15.26
N TRP A 135 11.36 -3.72 14.79
CA TRP A 135 11.34 -4.07 13.36
C TRP A 135 9.95 -4.21 12.77
N GLU A 136 8.90 -4.36 13.59
CA GLU A 136 7.54 -4.51 13.10
C GLU A 136 7.05 -3.25 12.38
N THR A 137 7.65 -2.09 12.66
CA THR A 137 7.28 -0.80 12.06
C THR A 137 8.30 -0.29 11.03
N LEU A 138 9.31 -1.09 10.70
CA LEU A 138 10.39 -0.70 9.80
C LEU A 138 10.18 -1.27 8.39
N TYR A 139 10.49 -0.46 7.39
CA TYR A 139 10.46 -0.83 5.98
C TYR A 139 11.57 -0.11 5.21
N TRP A 140 11.87 -0.59 4.01
CA TRP A 140 12.90 0.01 3.17
C TRP A 140 12.29 0.86 2.06
N ARG A 141 12.77 2.10 1.95
CA ARG A 141 12.56 2.96 0.79
C ARG A 141 13.76 2.82 -0.15
N VAL A 142 13.51 2.57 -1.42
CA VAL A 142 14.54 2.34 -2.44
C VAL A 142 14.32 3.30 -3.60
N GLU A 143 15.17 4.30 -3.71
CA GLU A 143 15.18 5.22 -4.85
C GLU A 143 16.08 4.66 -5.96
N LEU A 144 15.51 4.49 -7.15
CA LEU A 144 16.19 4.01 -8.33
C LEU A 144 16.55 5.19 -9.23
N TYR A 145 17.85 5.38 -9.44
CA TYR A 145 18.43 6.34 -10.36
C TYR A 145 18.98 5.65 -11.60
N LEU A 146 19.01 6.40 -12.70
CA LEU A 146 19.61 5.96 -13.96
C LEU A 146 20.81 6.83 -14.29
N ASP A 147 21.92 6.18 -14.62
CA ASP A 147 23.12 6.84 -15.12
C ASP A 147 23.18 6.79 -16.66
N GLY A 148 23.51 7.92 -17.29
CA GLY A 148 23.68 8.03 -18.75
C GLY A 148 22.43 8.49 -19.51
N LYS A 149 22.16 7.91 -20.68
CA LYS A 149 21.21 8.46 -21.69
C LYS A 149 19.76 8.67 -21.20
N ASN A 150 19.35 7.95 -20.15
CA ASN A 150 18.00 8.03 -19.59
C ASN A 150 18.01 8.66 -18.20
N GLU A 151 19.09 9.33 -17.81
CA GLU A 151 19.17 10.04 -16.54
C GLU A 151 18.08 11.11 -16.47
N ILE A 152 17.50 11.25 -15.28
CA ILE A 152 16.66 12.40 -14.95
C ILE A 152 17.54 13.31 -14.11
N LYS A 153 17.65 14.57 -14.52
CA LYS A 153 18.37 15.59 -13.77
C LYS A 153 17.44 16.72 -13.37
N LYS A 154 17.60 17.20 -12.14
CA LYS A 154 16.99 18.43 -11.61
C LYS A 154 18.10 19.29 -11.04
N ASN A 155 18.32 20.46 -11.64
CA ASN A 155 19.45 21.34 -11.29
C ASN A 155 20.81 20.60 -11.37
N GLU A 156 21.02 19.82 -12.44
CA GLU A 156 22.20 18.95 -12.65
C GLU A 156 22.34 17.74 -11.70
N PHE A 157 21.61 17.69 -10.59
CA PHE A 157 21.57 16.53 -9.71
C PHE A 157 20.72 15.42 -10.33
N LEU A 158 21.20 14.18 -10.23
CA LEU A 158 20.38 13.01 -10.54
C LEU A 158 19.11 13.03 -9.69
N SER A 159 17.99 12.71 -10.32
CA SER A 159 16.69 12.56 -9.68
C SER A 159 16.22 11.12 -9.86
N PRO A 160 15.52 10.57 -8.86
CA PRO A 160 15.03 9.20 -8.93
C PRO A 160 14.05 9.05 -10.09
N MET A 161 14.12 7.91 -10.77
CA MET A 161 13.12 7.48 -11.76
C MET A 161 11.92 6.84 -11.05
N TYR A 162 12.21 5.97 -10.08
CA TYR A 162 11.20 5.33 -9.24
C TYR A 162 11.65 5.37 -7.78
N THR A 163 10.67 5.46 -6.88
CA THR A 163 10.83 5.09 -5.49
C THR A 163 10.06 3.80 -5.26
N TYR A 164 10.71 2.76 -4.76
CA TYR A 164 10.11 1.48 -4.42
C TYR A 164 10.01 1.33 -2.91
N ILE A 165 8.98 0.61 -2.45
CA ILE A 165 8.79 0.27 -1.05
C ILE A 165 8.97 -1.24 -0.90
N MET A 166 9.87 -1.61 0.00
CA MET A 166 10.34 -2.97 0.19
C MET A 166 10.17 -3.37 1.65
N ASP A 167 9.70 -4.59 1.87
CA ASP A 167 9.53 -5.13 3.22
C ASP A 167 10.85 -5.68 3.80
N LYS A 168 10.76 -6.19 5.04
CA LYS A 168 11.89 -6.78 5.75
C LYS A 168 12.48 -8.04 5.11
N ALA A 169 11.70 -8.73 4.28
CA ALA A 169 12.16 -9.92 3.56
C ALA A 169 12.89 -9.56 2.25
N GLY A 170 13.00 -8.27 1.92
CA GLY A 170 13.55 -7.82 0.64
C GLY A 170 12.54 -7.94 -0.51
N GLU A 171 11.24 -8.06 -0.22
CA GLU A 171 10.20 -8.09 -1.24
C GLU A 171 9.70 -6.68 -1.54
N ILE A 172 9.82 -6.28 -2.81
CA ILE A 172 9.34 -4.99 -3.29
C ILE A 172 7.84 -5.11 -3.57
N GLN A 173 7.05 -4.35 -2.84
CA GLN A 173 5.59 -4.45 -2.82
C GLN A 173 4.92 -3.28 -3.54
N TYR A 174 5.54 -2.09 -3.50
CA TYR A 174 4.98 -0.87 -4.07
C TYR A 174 6.00 -0.05 -4.84
N PHE A 175 5.51 0.86 -5.68
CA PHE A 175 6.34 1.81 -6.40
C PHE A 175 5.64 3.16 -6.56
N ILE A 176 6.45 4.18 -6.75
CA ILE A 176 6.08 5.57 -7.02
C ILE A 176 6.91 5.97 -8.23
N HIS A 177 6.25 6.41 -9.29
CA HIS A 177 6.93 6.98 -10.45
C HIS A 177 7.17 8.47 -10.19
N GLU A 178 8.43 8.86 -10.00
CA GLU A 178 8.83 10.22 -9.56
C GLU A 178 8.64 11.28 -10.64
N LYS A 179 8.36 10.86 -11.87
CA LYS A 179 7.97 11.78 -12.94
C LYS A 179 6.54 12.27 -12.72
N LEU A 180 6.40 13.39 -12.00
CA LEU A 180 5.15 14.14 -11.76
C LEU A 180 4.36 14.54 -13.02
N SER A 181 4.84 14.27 -14.24
CA SER A 181 3.98 14.35 -15.42
C SER A 181 3.14 13.07 -15.50
N LEU A 182 1.93 13.13 -14.93
CA LEU A 182 0.82 12.15 -14.95
C LEU A 182 0.38 11.64 -16.35
N ASN A 183 1.29 11.49 -17.30
CA ASN A 183 0.99 11.33 -18.72
C ASN A 183 2.04 10.52 -19.48
N TYR A 184 2.83 9.65 -18.84
CA TYR A 184 3.71 8.78 -19.63
C TYR A 184 2.91 7.69 -20.35
N LEU A 185 1.84 7.19 -19.72
CA LEU A 185 0.83 6.34 -20.37
C LEU A 185 -0.11 7.13 -21.29
N LYS A 186 0.06 8.46 -21.37
CA LYS A 186 -0.64 9.45 -22.20
C LYS A 186 -2.18 9.39 -22.14
N GLY A 187 -2.78 10.51 -21.74
CA GLY A 187 -4.22 10.73 -21.83
C GLY A 187 -4.98 10.26 -20.58
N PRO A 188 -6.29 10.56 -20.50
CA PRO A 188 -7.05 10.47 -19.24
C PRO A 188 -7.07 9.07 -18.61
N LEU A 189 -7.12 8.02 -19.44
CA LEU A 189 -7.11 6.64 -18.97
C LEU A 189 -5.73 6.23 -18.42
N GLY A 190 -4.65 6.71 -19.06
CA GLY A 190 -3.27 6.52 -18.60
C GLY A 190 -3.06 7.17 -17.24
N SER A 191 -3.41 8.45 -17.08
CA SER A 191 -3.29 9.16 -15.80
C SER A 191 -4.06 8.48 -14.67
N MET A 192 -5.24 7.92 -14.97
CA MET A 192 -6.05 7.18 -14.01
C MET A 192 -5.35 5.88 -13.58
N VAL A 193 -4.76 5.13 -14.51
CA VAL A 193 -3.96 3.93 -14.20
C VAL A 193 -2.71 4.29 -13.39
N GLU A 194 -2.01 5.35 -13.77
CA GLU A 194 -0.84 5.81 -13.02
C GLU A 194 -1.19 6.13 -11.57
N ARG A 195 -2.33 6.80 -11.33
CA ARG A 195 -2.85 7.05 -9.96
C ARG A 195 -3.23 5.77 -9.22
N GLN A 196 -3.80 4.77 -9.91
CA GLN A 196 -4.18 3.49 -9.31
C GLN A 196 -3.01 2.76 -8.66
N PHE A 197 -1.84 2.81 -9.30
CA PHE A 197 -0.62 2.18 -8.81
C PHE A 197 0.30 3.14 -8.05
N TYR A 198 -0.07 4.41 -7.94
CA TYR A 198 0.68 5.41 -7.18
C TYR A 198 0.47 5.18 -5.68
N SER A 199 1.46 4.58 -5.04
CA SER A 199 1.32 3.98 -3.71
C SER A 199 1.10 4.95 -2.54
N VAL A 200 1.12 6.27 -2.75
CA VAL A 200 1.03 7.26 -1.66
C VAL A 200 -0.43 7.50 -1.21
N CYS A 201 -1.38 6.68 -1.66
CA CYS A 201 -2.79 6.80 -1.30
C CYS A 201 -3.35 5.43 -0.90
N PRO A 202 -3.74 5.20 0.36
CA PRO A 202 -4.42 3.99 0.83
C PRO A 202 -5.88 3.87 0.35
N ASP A 203 -6.28 4.61 -0.69
CA ASP A 203 -7.65 4.86 -1.17
C ASP A 203 -8.29 3.63 -1.84
N LEU A 204 -8.37 2.52 -1.13
CA LEU A 204 -9.11 1.34 -1.58
C LEU A 204 -10.61 1.62 -1.40
N ASN A 205 -11.31 1.88 -2.51
CA ASN A 205 -12.71 2.26 -2.45
C ASN A 205 -13.65 1.08 -2.71
N LEU A 206 -13.67 0.14 -1.78
CA LEU A 206 -14.55 -1.03 -1.84
C LEU A 206 -15.84 -0.82 -1.02
N PRO A 207 -16.94 -1.51 -1.37
CA PRO A 207 -18.08 -1.63 -0.48
C PRO A 207 -17.68 -2.44 0.76
N VAL A 208 -18.17 -2.04 1.93
CA VAL A 208 -17.78 -2.63 3.23
C VAL A 208 -18.95 -3.29 3.95
N PRO A 209 -18.70 -4.26 4.85
CA PRO A 209 -19.74 -4.88 5.67
C PRO A 209 -20.06 -4.14 6.97
N TYR A 210 -19.27 -3.14 7.32
CA TYR A 210 -19.31 -2.52 8.64
C TYR A 210 -20.57 -1.66 8.85
N GLN A 211 -20.86 -1.37 10.11
CA GLN A 211 -22.00 -0.55 10.53
C GLN A 211 -21.54 0.58 11.47
N PRO A 212 -22.27 1.71 11.50
CA PRO A 212 -22.12 2.68 12.57
C PRO A 212 -22.20 2.02 13.95
N GLY A 213 -21.21 2.28 14.81
CA GLY A 213 -21.08 1.67 16.14
C GLY A 213 -20.07 0.52 16.22
N ASP A 214 -19.62 -0.02 15.08
CA ASP A 214 -18.54 -1.02 15.08
C ASP A 214 -17.22 -0.39 15.53
N VAL A 215 -16.46 -1.11 16.35
CA VAL A 215 -15.08 -0.76 16.68
C VAL A 215 -14.16 -1.63 15.85
N LEU A 216 -13.30 -1.00 15.05
CA LEU A 216 -12.31 -1.69 14.23
C LEU A 216 -10.96 -1.72 14.93
N PHE A 217 -10.28 -2.86 14.87
CA PHE A 217 -8.83 -2.97 15.10
C PHE A 217 -8.14 -3.02 13.74
N ILE A 218 -7.12 -2.18 13.56
CA ILE A 218 -6.42 -1.99 12.29
C ILE A 218 -4.92 -2.05 12.56
N ASP A 219 -4.23 -3.01 11.96
CA ASP A 219 -2.78 -3.13 12.03
C ASP A 219 -2.19 -3.10 10.62
N CYS A 220 -1.73 -1.91 10.21
CA CYS A 220 -1.13 -1.66 8.90
C CYS A 220 0.40 -1.63 8.92
N ARG A 221 1.03 -2.13 9.99
CA ARG A 221 2.49 -2.25 10.08
C ARG A 221 3.08 -3.10 8.92
N PRO A 222 4.27 -2.76 8.40
CA PRO A 222 5.17 -1.69 8.85
C PRO A 222 4.83 -0.31 8.27
N TYR A 223 3.74 -0.16 7.51
CA TYR A 223 3.35 1.09 6.86
C TYR A 223 2.43 1.97 7.72
N ALA A 224 2.40 1.67 9.01
CA ALA A 224 1.79 2.46 10.07
C ALA A 224 2.66 2.35 11.33
N PRO A 225 2.64 3.37 12.22
CA PRO A 225 3.44 3.39 13.45
C PRO A 225 3.02 2.35 14.49
N GLY A 226 1.87 1.70 14.31
CA GLY A 226 1.30 0.78 15.28
C GLY A 226 -0.02 0.21 14.80
N ALA A 227 -0.63 -0.60 15.67
CA ALA A 227 -2.01 -0.99 15.53
C ALA A 227 -2.91 0.03 16.25
N PHE A 228 -4.05 0.33 15.64
CA PHE A 228 -4.98 1.36 16.09
C PHE A 228 -6.40 0.84 16.19
N TYR A 229 -7.20 1.54 17.00
CA TYR A 229 -8.63 1.32 17.09
C TYR A 229 -9.37 2.57 16.62
N CYS A 230 -10.47 2.37 15.91
CA CYS A 230 -11.39 3.45 15.57
C CYS A 230 -12.86 2.98 15.67
N LEU A 231 -13.74 3.87 16.13
CA LEU A 231 -15.19 3.66 16.19
C LEU A 231 -15.84 4.21 14.93
N LEU A 232 -16.61 3.40 14.20
CA LEU A 232 -17.33 3.87 13.02
C LEU A 232 -18.54 4.72 13.40
N LYS A 233 -18.69 5.88 12.74
CA LYS A 233 -19.79 6.82 12.94
C LYS A 233 -20.76 6.83 11.77
N GLU A 234 -20.21 6.74 10.57
CA GLU A 234 -20.97 6.76 9.33
C GLU A 234 -20.38 5.71 8.39
N VAL A 235 -21.26 5.04 7.64
CA VAL A 235 -20.86 4.08 6.61
C VAL A 235 -21.70 4.35 5.37
N GLY A 236 -21.01 4.68 4.28
CA GLY A 236 -21.56 5.02 2.98
C GLY A 236 -20.72 4.44 1.84
N ASP A 237 -21.17 4.68 0.61
CA ASP A 237 -20.68 3.96 -0.57
C ASP A 237 -19.44 4.60 -1.22
N ASP A 238 -19.12 5.86 -0.95
CA ASP A 238 -17.95 6.55 -1.53
C ASP A 238 -16.70 6.47 -0.65
N CYS A 239 -15.58 7.04 -1.11
CA CYS A 239 -14.31 6.98 -0.37
C CYS A 239 -14.36 7.78 0.94
N CYS A 240 -15.14 8.86 0.99
CA CYS A 240 -15.37 9.66 2.19
C CYS A 240 -16.50 9.11 3.08
N GLY A 241 -17.25 8.11 2.61
CA GLY A 241 -18.49 7.68 3.24
C GLY A 241 -18.31 6.86 4.51
N ILE A 242 -17.08 6.46 4.84
CA ILE A 242 -16.78 5.78 6.10
C ILE A 242 -16.05 6.75 7.01
N GLN A 243 -16.77 7.32 7.98
CA GLN A 243 -16.22 8.21 8.99
C GLN A 243 -16.02 7.44 10.29
N CYS A 244 -14.88 7.66 10.93
CA CYS A 244 -14.52 7.03 12.19
C CYS A 244 -13.99 8.04 13.22
N GLU A 245 -14.13 7.69 14.49
CA GLU A 245 -13.55 8.38 15.64
C GLU A 245 -12.35 7.58 16.15
N TYR A 246 -11.24 8.27 16.44
CA TYR A 246 -10.05 7.70 17.06
C TYR A 246 -9.51 8.64 18.13
N VAL A 247 -8.69 8.11 19.04
CA VAL A 247 -8.19 8.86 20.19
C VAL A 247 -6.71 9.18 20.02
N ASN A 248 -6.36 10.46 20.21
CA ASN A 248 -4.98 10.91 20.14
C ASN A 248 -4.21 10.64 21.46
N PRO A 249 -2.88 10.83 21.52
CA PRO A 249 -2.10 10.54 22.72
C PRO A 249 -2.47 11.36 23.97
N LYS A 250 -3.21 12.47 23.79
CA LYS A 250 -3.73 13.30 24.88
C LYS A 250 -5.10 12.83 25.40
N GLY A 251 -5.69 11.81 24.78
CA GLY A 251 -7.02 11.31 25.11
C GLY A 251 -8.15 12.09 24.42
N GLU A 252 -7.84 12.95 23.46
CA GLU A 252 -8.84 13.73 22.71
C GLU A 252 -9.36 12.91 21.53
N VAL A 253 -10.66 13.03 21.24
CA VAL A 253 -11.31 12.34 20.12
C VAL A 253 -11.15 13.18 18.85
N GLU A 254 -10.66 12.54 17.80
CA GLU A 254 -10.55 13.09 16.45
C GLU A 254 -11.38 12.25 15.48
N THR A 255 -11.69 12.80 14.30
CA THR A 255 -12.51 12.16 13.28
C THR A 255 -11.80 12.11 11.94
N GLY A 256 -12.02 11.06 11.16
CA GLY A 256 -11.45 10.95 9.82
C GLY A 256 -12.14 9.94 8.91
N ALA A 257 -11.85 10.07 7.62
CA ALA A 257 -12.30 9.15 6.59
C ALA A 257 -11.42 7.87 6.57
N LEU A 258 -12.00 6.74 6.98
CA LEU A 258 -11.27 5.48 7.13
C LEU A 258 -10.54 5.06 5.85
N LYS A 259 -11.21 5.11 4.69
CA LYS A 259 -10.63 4.67 3.41
C LYS A 259 -9.45 5.53 2.95
N HIS A 260 -9.31 6.74 3.47
CA HIS A 260 -8.18 7.64 3.21
C HIS A 260 -7.01 7.45 4.18
N GLY A 261 -7.11 6.49 5.11
CA GLY A 261 -6.09 6.25 6.12
C GLY A 261 -6.22 7.18 7.34
N ASP A 262 -7.34 7.88 7.48
CA ASP A 262 -7.57 8.84 8.56
C ASP A 262 -8.20 8.14 9.78
N TYR A 263 -7.51 7.16 10.36
CA TYR A 263 -8.01 6.33 11.46
C TYR A 263 -7.13 6.36 12.72
N PHE A 264 -6.09 7.20 12.72
CA PHE A 264 -5.18 7.39 13.85
C PHE A 264 -4.58 8.80 13.84
N PHE A 265 -4.02 9.21 14.97
CA PHE A 265 -3.39 10.53 15.10
C PHE A 265 -2.14 10.66 14.22
N ASN A 266 -1.86 11.88 13.74
CA ASN A 266 -0.74 12.17 12.82
C ASN A 266 -0.78 11.41 11.48
N HIS A 267 -1.92 10.86 11.09
CA HIS A 267 -2.09 10.16 9.81
C HIS A 267 -1.65 10.98 8.57
N ARG A 268 -1.68 12.32 8.66
CA ARG A 268 -1.24 13.26 7.60
C ARG A 268 0.26 13.49 7.52
N GLU A 269 0.98 13.14 8.59
CA GLU A 269 2.43 13.30 8.69
C GLU A 269 3.18 11.99 8.36
N VAL A 270 2.42 10.94 8.04
CA VAL A 270 2.90 9.59 7.76
C VAL A 270 2.63 9.22 6.32
N TYR A 271 3.63 8.62 5.66
CA TYR A 271 3.38 7.92 4.41
C TYR A 271 2.69 6.58 4.69
N GLN A 272 1.45 6.46 4.23
CA GLN A 272 0.67 5.23 4.32
C GLN A 272 0.65 4.55 2.95
N TYR A 273 1.07 3.28 2.90
CA TYR A 273 1.11 2.49 1.66
C TYR A 273 0.05 1.38 1.62
N LEU A 274 -0.51 1.03 2.79
CA LEU A 274 -1.48 -0.04 2.94
C LEU A 274 -2.83 0.51 3.42
N SER A 275 -3.88 0.19 2.68
CA SER A 275 -5.24 0.55 3.08
C SER A 275 -5.65 -0.15 4.38
N PRO A 276 -6.29 0.55 5.33
CA PRO A 276 -6.81 -0.09 6.54
C PRO A 276 -7.79 -1.22 6.23
N LEU A 277 -8.47 -1.19 5.08
CA LEU A 277 -9.40 -2.23 4.67
C LEU A 277 -8.76 -3.62 4.48
N TYR A 278 -7.44 -3.71 4.23
CA TYR A 278 -6.78 -5.02 4.12
C TYR A 278 -6.69 -5.75 5.45
N LYS A 279 -6.68 -5.03 6.57
CA LYS A 279 -6.31 -5.57 7.89
C LYS A 279 -7.35 -5.28 8.98
N ALA A 280 -8.34 -4.44 8.69
CA ALA A 280 -9.41 -4.10 9.61
C ALA A 280 -10.20 -5.34 10.05
N ARG A 281 -10.45 -5.47 11.34
CA ARG A 281 -11.36 -6.49 11.90
C ARG A 281 -12.29 -5.85 12.93
N ILE A 282 -13.50 -6.37 13.06
CA ILE A 282 -14.40 -5.93 14.12
C ILE A 282 -13.90 -6.51 15.44
N VAL A 283 -13.89 -5.69 16.49
CA VAL A 283 -13.53 -6.11 17.84
C VAL A 283 -14.79 -6.20 18.68
N SER A 284 -14.98 -7.35 19.33
CA SER A 284 -16.08 -7.50 20.28
C SER A 284 -15.83 -6.65 21.53
N LYS A 285 -16.90 -6.23 22.21
CA LYS A 285 -16.77 -5.46 23.46
C LYS A 285 -16.01 -6.22 24.56
N ASP A 286 -16.01 -7.56 24.50
CA ASP A 286 -15.33 -8.43 25.45
C ASP A 286 -13.82 -8.54 25.17
N GLU A 287 -13.40 -8.32 23.93
CA GLU A 287 -11.98 -8.24 23.53
C GLU A 287 -11.39 -6.83 23.66
N LEU A 288 -12.25 -5.81 23.75
CA LEU A 288 -11.84 -4.42 23.80
C LEU A 288 -11.42 -4.01 25.22
N ASP A 289 -10.12 -3.86 25.44
CA ASP A 289 -9.64 -3.10 26.60
C ASP A 289 -9.88 -1.60 26.32
N TRP A 290 -10.88 -1.03 26.99
CA TRP A 290 -11.22 0.39 26.86
C TRP A 290 -10.07 1.32 27.24
N ASN A 291 -9.13 0.88 28.10
CA ASN A 291 -7.94 1.68 28.39
C ASN A 291 -7.00 1.74 27.18
N ASP A 292 -6.93 0.68 26.38
CA ASP A 292 -6.12 0.63 25.16
C ASP A 292 -6.74 1.48 24.05
N TYR A 293 -8.08 1.48 23.95
CA TYR A 293 -8.81 2.39 23.05
C TYR A 293 -8.56 3.86 23.39
N ILE A 294 -8.65 4.23 24.68
CA ILE A 294 -8.48 5.63 25.14
C ILE A 294 -7.02 6.09 25.07
N LYS A 295 -6.05 5.19 25.22
CA LYS A 295 -4.62 5.56 25.18
C LYS A 295 -4.03 5.60 23.77
N GLY A 296 -4.76 5.14 22.75
CA GLY A 296 -4.34 5.22 21.35
C GLY A 296 -3.05 4.46 20.99
N LYS A 297 -2.49 3.64 21.90
CA LYS A 297 -1.29 2.82 21.69
C LYS A 297 -1.35 1.55 22.55
N ARG A 298 -1.06 0.38 21.96
CA ARG A 298 -0.46 -0.75 22.67
C ARG A 298 0.98 -0.94 22.20
N LYS A 299 1.89 -1.19 23.15
CA LYS A 299 3.13 -1.93 22.89
C LYS A 299 2.71 -3.38 22.63
N CYS A 300 2.79 -3.82 21.39
CA CYS A 300 2.94 -5.24 21.08
C CYS A 300 4.44 -5.51 21.01
#